data_AF-A0A7X5IV19-F1
#
_entry.id   AF-A0A7X5IV19-F1
#
_cell.length_a   1.000
_cell.length_b   1.000
_cell.length_c   1.000
_cell.angle_alpha   90.00
_cell.angle_beta   90.00
_cell.angle_gamma   90.00
#
_symmetry.space_group_name_H-M   'P 1'
#
loop_
_entity.id
_entity.type
_entity.pdbx_description
1 polymer ?
#
loop_
_entity_poly.entity_id
_entity_poly.type
_entity_poly.pdbx_seq_one_letter_code
_entity_poly.pdbx_strand_id
1 'polypeptide(L)' 'MILGIKSVKPLEKYMLHVIVDDGRDCLYDVGEDIENIKGYEDLKIIHGLFGQVQLDESRTCFS' A
#
# COMPACT_ATOMS: atom_id res chain seq x y z
N MET A 1 -18.90 9.38 5.24
CA MET A 1 -18.82 8.30 4.23
C MET A 1 -17.38 7.84 4.22
N ILE A 2 -17.11 6.69 4.84
CA ILE A 2 -15.74 6.17 4.99
C ILE A 2 -15.44 5.40 3.71
N LEU A 3 -14.36 5.80 3.02
CA LEU A 3 -13.85 5.05 1.87
C LEU A 3 -13.18 3.79 2.42
N GLY A 4 -13.87 2.66 2.36
CA GLY A 4 -13.27 1.36 2.66
C GLY A 4 -12.25 0.99 1.58
N ILE A 5 -11.07 0.56 2.00
CA ILE A 5 -10.12 -0.06 1.09
C ILE A 5 -10.48 -1.54 1.06
N LYS A 6 -10.86 -2.02 -0.12
CA LYS A 6 -11.26 -3.41 -0.34
C LYS A 6 -10.07 -4.34 -0.50
N SER A 7 -9.02 -3.86 -1.16
CA SER A 7 -7.81 -4.64 -1.40
C SER A 7 -6.60 -3.75 -1.66
N VAL A 8 -5.43 -4.23 -1.24
CA VAL A 8 -4.14 -3.64 -1.54
C VAL A 8 -3.25 -4.74 -2.10
N LYS A 9 -2.59 -4.47 -3.23
CA LYS A 9 -1.64 -5.39 -3.85
C LYS A 9 -0.33 -4.65 -4.16
N PRO A 10 0.82 -5.24 -3.79
CA PRO A 10 2.11 -4.71 -4.19
C PRO A 10 2.37 -5.11 -5.65
N LEU A 11 2.91 -4.17 -6.41
CA LEU A 11 3.36 -4.35 -7.79
C LEU A 11 4.87 -4.13 -7.88
N GLU A 12 5.41 -4.42 -9.07
CA GLU A 12 6.81 -4.14 -9.37
C GLU A 12 7.12 -2.65 -9.26
N LYS A 13 8.40 -2.32 -9.07
CA LYS A 13 8.90 -0.94 -8.93
C LYS A 13 8.28 -0.15 -7.77
N TYR A 14 7.83 -0.83 -6.71
CA TYR A 14 7.22 -0.20 -5.54
C TYR A 14 5.92 0.56 -5.89
N MET A 15 5.17 0.04 -6.87
CA MET A 15 3.81 0.50 -7.12
C MET A 15 2.84 -0.24 -6.20
N LEU A 16 1.84 0.47 -5.71
CA LEU A 16 0.79 -0.04 -4.86
C LEU A 16 -0.54 0.05 -5.60
N HIS A 17 -1.16 -1.10 -5.82
CA HIS A 17 -2.47 -1.19 -6.41
C HIS A 17 -3.53 -1.25 -5.32
N VAL A 18 -4.34 -0.20 -5.21
CA VAL A 18 -5.34 -0.02 -4.18
C VAL A 18 -6.72 -0.05 -4.81
N ILE A 19 -7.53 -1.01 -4.38
CA ILE A 19 -8.93 -1.15 -4.79
C ILE A 19 -9.80 -0.70 -3.63
N VAL A 20 -10.67 0.26 -3.89
CA VAL A 20 -11.59 0.84 -2.93
C VAL A 20 -12.96 0.14 -3.05
N ASP A 21 -13.71 0.03 -1.96
CA ASP A 21 -15.06 -0.58 -1.94
C ASP A 21 -16.05 0.06 -2.92
N ASP A 22 -15.82 1.33 -3.25
CA ASP A 22 -16.58 2.10 -4.24
C ASP A 22 -16.32 1.65 -5.70
N GLY A 23 -15.49 0.63 -5.90
CA GLY A 23 -15.10 0.12 -7.23
C GLY A 23 -14.00 0.93 -7.90
N ARG A 24 -13.45 1.94 -7.22
CA ARG A 24 -12.31 2.73 -7.71
C ARG A 24 -11.01 1.94 -7.61
N ASP A 25 -10.25 2.04 -8.69
CA ASP A 25 -8.95 1.42 -8.88
C ASP A 25 -7.90 2.52 -8.92
N CYS A 26 -6.96 2.49 -7.97
CA CYS A 26 -5.91 3.49 -7.85
C CYS A 26 -4.55 2.81 -7.87
N LEU A 27 -3.65 3.32 -8.71
CA LEU A 27 -2.23 2.96 -8.70
C LEU A 27 -1.45 4.10 -8.04
N TYR A 28 -0.70 3.75 -7.00
CA TYR A 28 0.13 4.69 -6.26
C TYR A 28 1.59 4.32 -6.44
N ASP A 29 2.43 5.28 -6.83
CA ASP A 29 3.87 5.10 -6.78
C ASP A 29 4.34 5.48 -5.38
N VAL A 30 4.76 4.48 -4.59
CA VAL A 30 5.35 4.73 -3.26
C VAL A 30 6.87 4.66 -3.30
N GLY A 31 7.47 4.45 -4.48
CA GLY A 31 8.91 4.36 -4.66
C GLY A 31 9.63 5.66 -4.30
N GLU A 32 9.04 6.80 -4.69
CA GLU A 32 9.54 8.13 -4.35
C GLU A 32 9.36 8.43 -2.85
N ASP A 33 8.22 8.08 -2.26
CA ASP A 33 7.97 8.24 -0.83
C ASP A 33 8.98 7.43 0.01
N ILE A 34 9.28 6.20 -0.39
CA ILE A 34 10.28 5.37 0.30
C ILE A 34 11.67 6.03 0.29
N GLU A 35 12.01 6.76 -0.77
CA GLU A 35 13.29 7.50 -0.84
C GLU A 35 13.29 8.78 -0.01
N ASN A 36 12.13 9.43 0.10
CA ASN A 36 12.01 10.71 0.80
C ASN A 36 11.72 10.55 2.31
N ILE A 37 11.16 9.42 2.73
CA ILE A 37 10.78 9.17 4.13
C ILE A 37 11.82 8.27 4.80
N LYS A 38 12.57 8.85 5.75
CA LYS A 38 13.54 8.10 6.56
C LYS A 38 12.87 6.97 7.33
N GLY A 39 13.51 5.80 7.32
CA GLY A 39 13.03 4.60 8.03
C GLY A 39 12.18 3.65 7.19
N TYR A 40 11.90 3.97 5.92
CA TYR A 40 11.26 3.06 4.96
C TYR A 40 12.24 2.41 3.99
N GLU A 41 13.54 2.70 4.11
CA GLU A 41 14.61 2.17 3.26
C GLU A 41 14.62 0.63 3.23
N ASP A 42 14.24 0.00 4.34
CA ASP A 42 14.10 -1.46 4.46
C ASP A 42 13.14 -2.06 3.43
N LEU A 43 12.14 -1.31 2.97
CA LEU A 43 11.22 -1.77 1.90
C LEU A 43 11.95 -2.00 0.57
N LYS A 44 13.05 -1.27 0.30
CA LYS A 44 13.90 -1.48 -0.88
C LYS A 44 15.06 -2.43 -0.60
N ILE A 45 15.61 -2.41 0.62
CA ILE A 45 16.79 -3.19 1.00
C ILE A 45 16.42 -4.66 1.23
N ILE A 46 15.32 -4.93 1.92
CA ILE A 46 14.87 -6.28 2.25
C ILE A 46 14.03 -6.82 1.09
N HIS A 47 14.64 -7.71 0.32
CA HIS A 47 13.99 -8.32 -0.83
C HIS A 47 12.70 -9.06 -0.41
N GLY A 48 11.58 -8.70 -1.04
CA GLY A 48 10.28 -9.29 -0.77
C GLY A 48 9.53 -8.72 0.43
N LEU A 49 10.09 -7.76 1.19
CA LEU A 49 9.38 -7.10 2.30
C LEU A 49 8.17 -6.31 1.78
N PHE A 50 8.35 -5.53 0.71
CA PHE A 50 7.26 -4.80 0.06
C PHE A 50 6.13 -5.73 -0.43
N GLY A 51 6.48 -6.95 -0.84
CA GLY A 51 5.52 -7.97 -1.29
C GLY A 51 4.60 -8.49 -0.18
N GLN A 52 4.94 -8.24 1.09
CA GLN A 52 4.16 -8.66 2.26
C GLN A 52 3.13 -7.61 2.69
N VAL A 53 2.83 -6.62 1.85
CA VAL A 53 1.80 -5.63 2.16
C VAL A 53 0.46 -6.33 2.40
N GLN A 54 -0.18 -6.00 3.52
CA GLN A 54 -1.48 -6.51 3.89
C GLN A 54 -2.34 -5.35 4.36
N LEU A 55 -3.65 -5.47 4.09
CA LEU A 55 -4.61 -4.57 4.67
C LEU A 55 -4.75 -4.89 6.16
N ASP A 56 -4.53 -3.90 7.01
CA ASP A 56 -4.75 -4.02 8.44
C ASP A 56 -6.22 -3.76 8.75
N GLU A 57 -7.00 -4.84 8.88
CA GLU A 57 -8.45 -4.80 9.11
C GLU A 57 -8.83 -4.07 10.40
N SER A 58 -7.91 -3.99 11.37
CA SER A 58 -8.12 -3.30 12.65
C SER A 58 -8.04 -1.77 12.53
N ARG A 59 -7.32 -1.28 11.53
CA ARG A 59 -7.14 0.15 11.22
C ARG A 59 -7.93 0.61 10.00
N THR A 60 -8.55 -0.34 9.30
CA THR A 60 -9.58 -0.05 8.31
C THR A 60 -10.85 0.22 9.10
N CYS A 61 -11.28 1.48 9.22
CA CYS A 61 -12.42 1.85 10.07
C CYS A 61 -13.70 1.12 9.65
N PHE A 62 -13.98 -0.01 10.28
CA PHE A 62 -15.31 -0.60 10.38
C PHE A 62 -15.95 -0.02 11.64
N SER A 63 -16.88 0.91 11.47
CA SER A 63 -17.83 1.27 12.52
C SER A 63 -19.20 0.69 12.21
#